data_AF-A0A1Z1FFN7-F1
#
_entry.id   AF-A0A1Z1FFN7-F1
#
_cell.length_a   1.000
_cell.length_b   1.000
_cell.length_c   1.000
_cell.angle_alpha   90.00
_cell.angle_beta   90.00
_cell.angle_gamma   90.00
#
_symmetry.space_group_name_H-M   'P 1'
#
loop_
_entity.id
_entity.type
_entity.pdbx_description
1 polymer ?
#
loop_
_entity_poly.entity_id
_entity_poly.type
_entity_poly.pdbx_seq_one_letter_code
_entity_poly.pdbx_strand_id
1 'polypeptide(L)' 'MEGDKSVKRKRFSTEQILSMQKQAELGPPVADLIRQVGISKQTFYRWKRQYGGWSRTKSAS' A
#
# COMPACT_ATOMS: atom_id res chain seq x y z
N MET A 1 -22.87 21.32 9.31
CA MET A 1 -21.96 20.18 9.55
C MET A 1 -21.53 19.65 8.19
N GLU A 2 -20.22 19.57 7.97
CA GLU A 2 -19.60 19.32 6.66
C GLU A 2 -20.03 18.00 5.99
N GLY A 3 -20.17 18.08 4.67
CA GLY A 3 -20.59 16.99 3.81
C GLY A 3 -19.68 15.78 3.89
N ASP A 4 -20.33 14.62 3.87
CA ASP A 4 -19.82 13.29 3.62
C ASP A 4 -18.84 13.32 2.43
N LYS A 5 -17.57 13.55 2.71
CA LYS A 5 -16.50 13.15 1.79
C LYS A 5 -16.52 11.64 1.81
N SER A 6 -17.25 11.08 0.85
CA SER A 6 -17.18 9.70 0.41
C SER A 6 -15.72 9.41 0.01
N VAL A 7 -14.88 9.20 1.02
CA VAL A 7 -13.57 8.58 0.86
C VAL A 7 -13.95 7.19 0.39
N LYS A 8 -13.87 6.96 -0.93
CA LYS A 8 -13.82 5.61 -1.51
C LYS A 8 -12.89 4.84 -0.59
N ARG A 9 -13.44 3.99 0.28
CA ARG A 9 -12.69 3.35 1.37
C ARG A 9 -11.70 2.39 0.71
N LYS A 10 -10.59 2.91 0.19
CA LYS A 10 -9.41 2.12 -0.13
C LYS A 10 -9.12 1.43 1.20
N ARG A 11 -9.24 0.11 1.22
CA ARG A 11 -9.18 -0.71 2.44
C ARG A 11 -7.89 -0.49 3.23
N PHE A 12 -6.90 0.21 2.65
CA PHE A 12 -5.64 0.59 3.24
C PHE A 12 -5.27 2.02 2.84
N SER A 13 -4.86 2.83 3.81
CA SER A 13 -4.32 4.18 3.59
C SER A 13 -2.89 4.11 3.04
N THR A 14 -2.47 5.14 2.30
CA THR A 14 -1.09 5.22 1.77
C THR A 14 -0.04 5.08 2.87
N GLU A 15 -0.26 5.68 4.04
CA GLU A 15 0.64 5.56 5.20
C GLU A 15 0.78 4.11 5.68
N GLN A 16 -0.31 3.33 5.70
CA GLN A 16 -0.25 1.91 6.06
C GLN A 16 0.58 1.11 5.05
N ILE A 17 0.47 1.44 3.76
CA ILE A 17 1.21 0.79 2.69
C ILE A 17 2.71 1.12 2.75
N LEU A 18 3.06 2.37 3.10
CA LEU A 18 4.44 2.81 3.28
C LEU A 18 5.07 2.23 4.55
N SER A 19 4.33 2.23 5.66
CA SER A 19 4.77 1.62 6.92
C SER A 19 5.11 0.14 6.73
N MET A 20 4.26 -0.60 6.00
CA MET A 20 4.49 -2.01 5.71
C MET A 20 5.70 -2.25 4.81
N GLN A 21 5.94 -1.38 3.82
CA GLN A 21 7.15 -1.45 2.99
C GLN A 21 8.41 -1.20 3.82
N LYS A 22 8.40 -0.18 4.69
CA LYS A 22 9.51 0.12 5.60
C LYS A 22 9.77 -1.05 6.56
N GLN A 23 8.71 -1.65 7.10
CA GLN A 23 8.86 -2.86 7.92
C GLN A 23 9.48 -4.00 7.12
N ALA A 24 9.09 -4.22 5.86
CA ALA A 24 9.72 -5.25 5.03
C ALA A 24 11.21 -4.98 4.74
N GLU A 25 11.64 -3.72 4.72
CA GLU A 25 13.06 -3.33 4.57
C GLU A 25 13.87 -3.54 5.86
N LEU A 26 13.23 -3.50 7.03
CA LEU A 26 13.89 -3.72 8.33
C LEU A 26 14.27 -5.20 8.60
N GLY A 27 13.97 -6.11 7.67
CA GLY A 27 14.32 -7.53 7.78
C GLY A 27 13.22 -8.54 8.17
N PRO A 28 12.02 -8.21 8.71
CA PRO A 28 11.00 -9.21 8.93
C PRO A 28 10.48 -9.82 7.62
N PRO A 29 10.17 -11.12 7.62
CA PRO A 29 9.65 -11.80 6.44
C PRO A 29 8.31 -11.22 6.01
N VAL A 30 8.18 -10.94 4.72
CA VAL A 30 6.94 -10.42 4.11
C VAL A 30 5.73 -11.31 4.45
N ALA A 31 5.94 -12.62 4.63
CA ALA A 31 4.90 -13.57 5.02
C ALA A 31 4.22 -13.22 6.35
N ASP A 32 4.98 -12.74 7.34
CA ASP A 32 4.44 -12.31 8.64
C ASP A 32 3.71 -10.98 8.51
N LEU A 33 4.31 -10.03 7.78
CA LEU A 33 3.71 -8.72 7.56
C LEU A 33 2.32 -8.85 6.90
N ILE A 34 2.19 -9.70 5.86
CA ILE A 34 0.91 -9.88 5.18
C ILE A 34 -0.14 -10.55 6.07
N ARG A 35 0.28 -11.41 7.02
CA ARG A 35 -0.61 -12.05 8.00
C ARG A 35 -1.06 -11.06 9.06
N GLN A 36 -0.17 -10.19 9.54
CA GLN A 36 -0.48 -9.13 10.50
C GLN A 36 -1.46 -8.10 9.92
N VAL A 37 -1.24 -7.69 8.66
CA VAL A 37 -2.07 -6.67 7.99
C VAL A 37 -3.34 -7.29 7.37
N GLY A 38 -3.40 -8.61 7.23
CA GLY A 38 -4.56 -9.32 6.65
C GLY A 38 -4.67 -9.14 5.14
N ILE A 39 -3.53 -9.12 4.43
CA ILE A 39 -3.48 -9.00 2.97
C ILE A 39 -2.86 -10.23 2.33
N SER A 40 -3.07 -10.36 1.01
CA SER A 40 -2.38 -11.39 0.24
C SER A 40 -0.96 -10.95 -0.11
N LYS A 41 -0.07 -11.92 -0.32
CA LYS A 41 1.28 -11.69 -0.86
C LYS A 41 1.22 -10.93 -2.19
N GLN A 42 0.23 -11.22 -3.03
CA GLN A 42 0.00 -10.52 -4.31
C GLN A 42 -0.31 -9.02 -4.11
N THR A 43 -1.11 -8.67 -3.10
CA THR A 43 -1.41 -7.27 -2.76
C THR A 43 -0.14 -6.52 -2.36
N PHE A 44 0.71 -7.13 -1.54
CA PHE A 44 1.99 -6.53 -1.13
C PHE A 44 2.91 -6.22 -2.33
N TYR A 45 3.08 -7.16 -3.25
CA TYR A 45 3.88 -6.92 -4.45
C TYR A 45 3.26 -5.89 -5.39
N ARG A 46 1.92 -5.83 -5.51
CA ARG A 46 1.24 -4.73 -6.23
C ARG A 46 1.57 -3.39 -5.61
N TRP A 47 1.59 -3.28 -4.28
CA TRP A 47 1.98 -2.05 -3.59
C TRP A 47 3.44 -1.69 -3.81
N LYS A 48 4.39 -2.64 -3.74
CA LYS A 48 5.79 -2.37 -4.08
C LYS A 48 5.95 -1.82 -5.49
N ARG A 49 5.15 -2.29 -6.46
CA ARG A 49 5.15 -1.73 -7.83
C ARG A 49 4.49 -0.36 -7.93
N GLN A 50 3.44 -0.11 -7.14
CA GLN A 50 2.62 1.09 -7.22
C GLN A 50 3.19 2.26 -6.40
N TYR A 51 3.91 1.96 -5.32
CA TYR A 51 4.47 2.92 -4.36
C TYR A 51 6.01 2.89 -4.30
N GLY A 52 6.65 1.75 -4.60
CA GLY A 52 8.12 1.62 -4.61
C GLY A 52 8.78 1.97 -5.95
N GLY A 53 8.03 2.49 -6.91
CA GLY A 53 8.52 2.86 -8.23
C GLY A 53 7.58 3.85 -8.90
N TRP A 54 7.60 5.09 -8.47
CA TRP A 54 6.81 6.18 -9.07
C TRP A 54 7.43 6.65 -10.41
N SER A 55 7.62 5.72 -11.34
CA SER A 55 7.87 6.05 -12.75
C SER A 55 7.14 5.04 -13.61
N ARG A 56 5.88 5.37 -13.92
CA ARG A 56 5.21 5.19 -15.21
C ARG A 56 3.70 5.35 -15.06
N THR A 57 3.26 6.55 -14.68
CA THR A 57 2.17 7.23 -15.39
C THR A 57 2.41 8.74 -15.31
N LYS A 58 3.29 9.28 -16.16
CA LYS A 58 2.79 10.41 -16.96
C LYS A 58 1.81 9.75 -17.91
N SER A 59 0.53 9.70 -17.51
CA SER A 59 -0.51 9.50 -18.50
C SER A 59 -0.45 10.71 -19.41
N ALA A 60 -0.36 10.41 -20.71
CA ALA A 60 -0.44 11.38 -21.77
C ALA A 60 -1.59 12.37 -21.52
N SER A 61 -1.27 13.66 -21.59
CA SER A 61 -1.93 14.62 -22.48
C SER A 61 -1.07 15.87 -22.58
#